data_AF-A0A9W8YF49-F1
#
_entry.id   AF-A0A9W8YF49-F1
#
_cell.length_a   1.000
_cell.length_b   1.000
_cell.length_c   1.000
_cell.angle_alpha   90.00
_cell.angle_beta   90.00
_cell.angle_gamma   90.00
#
_symmetry.space_group_name_H-M   'P 1'
#
loop_
_entity.id
_entity.type
_entity.pdbx_description
1 polymer ?
#
loop_
_entity_poly.entity_id
_entity_poly.type
_entity_poly.pdbx_seq_one_letter_code
_entity_poly.pdbx_strand_id
1 'polypeptide(L)'
;MGSRKDWWNLPPVVVEAIEAKGVPGIRIDKDISEILSTGEVDPKTIDAVVWSHYHWDHVGNIQRFPLSTDIVVGSGFKKSFTPGYPTNSASPFYDADFEGRTIQEISFAGDQILKIGQLQAFDYFGDQSCGDISHFPGTYRPTNHVPMPETIPSETKLDHRIPQPCPCTLFTACHPRGPLKARSTPYYDPSTSEESWYDDAAEAKISIEGMAEFDADENVFVAIAHDPALQEVCEQFPHATMNQWKSKQWKLQSHWNFLNELPLGGQPGRPKLVDGRFRDGVRVG
;
A
#
# COMPACT_ATOMS: atom_id res chain seq x y z
N MET A 1 6.93 0.72 0.19
CA MET A 1 6.67 -0.69 -0.19
C MET A 1 7.83 -1.56 0.24
N GLY A 2 7.59 -2.87 0.39
CA GLY A 2 8.52 -3.89 0.87
C GLY A 2 8.91 -4.94 -0.18
N SER A 3 8.99 -4.60 -1.47
CA SER A 3 9.45 -5.54 -2.51
C SER A 3 10.92 -5.96 -2.35
N ARG A 4 11.26 -7.18 -2.77
CA ARG A 4 12.65 -7.65 -2.88
C ARG A 4 13.39 -6.97 -4.03
N LYS A 5 14.64 -6.57 -3.80
CA LYS A 5 15.55 -6.07 -4.85
C LYS A 5 15.74 -7.09 -5.97
N ASP A 6 15.86 -8.36 -5.57
CA ASP A 6 16.04 -9.50 -6.44
C ASP A 6 14.72 -10.20 -6.78
N TRP A 7 13.69 -9.44 -7.19
CA TRP A 7 12.33 -9.96 -7.44
C TRP A 7 12.27 -11.16 -8.40
N TRP A 8 13.28 -11.34 -9.27
CA TRP A 8 13.37 -12.51 -10.16
C TRP A 8 13.76 -13.82 -9.43
N ASN A 9 14.19 -13.72 -8.16
CA ASN A 9 14.41 -14.82 -7.24
C ASN A 9 13.24 -14.98 -6.24
N LEU A 10 12.05 -14.45 -6.56
CA LEU A 10 10.82 -14.83 -5.87
C LEU A 10 10.43 -16.26 -6.27
N PRO A 11 9.55 -16.93 -5.50
CA PRO A 11 9.03 -18.25 -5.89
C PRO A 11 8.46 -18.23 -7.30
N PRO A 12 8.61 -19.32 -8.09
CA PRO A 12 8.27 -19.32 -9.52
C PRO A 12 6.86 -18.80 -9.83
N VAL A 13 5.87 -19.20 -9.03
CA VAL A 13 4.46 -18.76 -9.19
C VAL A 13 4.30 -17.24 -9.08
N VAL A 14 5.12 -16.59 -8.25
CA VAL A 14 5.08 -15.13 -8.05
C VAL A 14 5.75 -14.42 -9.21
N VAL A 15 6.90 -14.94 -9.68
CA VAL A 15 7.57 -14.40 -10.86
C VAL A 15 6.64 -14.51 -12.07
N GLU A 16 6.04 -15.67 -12.30
CA GLU A 16 5.04 -15.88 -13.36
C GLU A 16 3.86 -14.90 -13.24
N ALA A 17 3.32 -14.70 -12.03
CA ALA A 17 2.24 -13.75 -11.79
C ALA A 17 2.66 -12.29 -12.07
N ILE A 18 3.86 -11.87 -11.66
CA ILE A 18 4.42 -10.55 -11.98
C ILE A 18 4.52 -10.38 -13.50
N GLU A 19 4.96 -11.41 -14.20
CA GLU A 19 5.15 -11.37 -15.64
C GLU A 19 3.85 -11.44 -16.44
N ALA A 20 2.83 -12.15 -15.93
CA ALA A 20 1.55 -12.36 -16.60
C ALA A 20 0.47 -11.33 -16.24
N LYS A 21 0.38 -10.89 -14.97
CA LYS A 21 -0.66 -9.96 -14.48
C LYS A 21 -0.35 -8.48 -14.76
N GLY A 22 0.46 -8.21 -15.78
CA GLY A 22 0.62 -6.88 -16.35
C GLY A 22 1.29 -5.84 -15.44
N VAL A 23 2.18 -6.23 -14.51
CA VAL A 23 2.95 -5.24 -13.73
C VAL A 23 3.80 -4.41 -14.70
N PRO A 24 3.49 -3.11 -14.88
CA PRO A 24 3.97 -2.36 -16.04
C PRO A 24 5.43 -1.96 -15.92
N GLY A 25 5.96 -1.93 -14.71
CA GLY A 25 7.37 -1.69 -14.45
C GLY A 25 7.73 -2.03 -13.01
N ILE A 26 8.93 -2.56 -12.83
CA ILE A 26 9.49 -2.95 -11.54
C ILE A 26 10.94 -2.54 -11.53
N ARG A 27 11.30 -1.69 -10.56
CA ARG A 27 12.69 -1.36 -10.26
C ARG A 27 12.82 -1.16 -8.77
N ILE A 28 13.63 -2.02 -8.15
CA ILE A 28 13.95 -1.93 -6.73
C ILE A 28 15.46 -1.83 -6.64
N ASP A 29 15.96 -0.73 -6.09
CA ASP A 29 17.40 -0.49 -5.99
C ASP A 29 18.00 -1.05 -4.69
N LYS A 30 17.17 -1.25 -3.65
CA LYS A 30 17.58 -1.68 -2.29
C LYS A 30 16.54 -2.61 -1.66
N ASP A 31 17.01 -3.65 -0.98
CA ASP A 31 16.20 -4.43 -0.03
C ASP A 31 15.90 -3.61 1.23
N ILE A 32 14.85 -3.99 1.97
CA ILE A 32 14.51 -3.35 3.26
C ILE A 32 15.67 -3.42 4.25
N SER A 33 16.44 -4.51 4.29
CA SER A 33 17.63 -4.62 5.14
C SER A 33 18.72 -3.59 4.79
N GLU A 34 18.91 -3.30 3.50
CA GLU A 34 19.82 -2.24 3.02
C GLU A 34 19.26 -0.85 3.38
N ILE A 35 17.94 -0.64 3.25
CA ILE A 35 17.28 0.61 3.64
C ILE A 35 17.47 0.85 5.14
N LEU A 36 17.16 -0.11 6.00
CA LEU A 36 17.36 -0.01 7.46
C LEU A 36 18.81 0.33 7.80
N SER A 37 19.77 -0.33 7.15
CA SER A 37 21.20 -0.06 7.35
C SER A 37 21.59 1.38 6.98
N THR A 38 20.96 2.00 5.97
CA THR A 38 21.21 3.41 5.63
C THR A 38 20.74 4.37 6.73
N GLY A 39 19.83 3.94 7.59
CA GLY A 39 19.42 4.66 8.79
C GLY A 39 20.08 4.20 10.06
N GLU A 40 21.20 3.49 9.95
CA GLU A 40 21.96 2.98 11.09
C GLU A 40 21.16 2.01 11.98
N VAL A 41 20.10 1.39 11.43
CA VAL A 41 19.34 0.32 12.08
C VAL A 41 19.89 -1.02 11.61
N ASP A 42 20.51 -1.78 12.51
CA ASP A 42 20.96 -3.15 12.23
C ASP A 42 19.73 -4.07 12.11
N PRO A 43 19.50 -4.75 10.97
CA PRO A 43 18.40 -5.71 10.83
C PRO A 43 18.36 -6.79 11.93
N LYS A 44 19.49 -7.05 12.60
CA LYS A 44 19.56 -7.99 13.72
C LYS A 44 18.86 -7.53 14.99
N THR A 45 18.57 -6.23 15.12
CA THR A 45 17.86 -5.68 16.28
C THR A 45 16.35 -5.63 16.07
N ILE A 46 15.85 -6.17 14.97
CA ILE A 46 14.42 -6.21 14.68
C ILE A 46 13.80 -7.47 15.29
N ASP A 47 12.96 -7.28 16.29
CA ASP A 47 12.27 -8.37 17.00
C ASP A 47 11.14 -8.99 16.16
N ALA A 48 10.43 -8.17 15.39
CA ALA A 48 9.28 -8.61 14.60
C ALA A 48 9.12 -7.81 13.30
N VAL A 49 8.59 -8.48 12.27
CA VAL A 49 8.08 -7.85 11.05
C VAL A 49 6.59 -8.13 10.91
N VAL A 50 5.80 -7.10 10.61
CA VAL A 50 4.36 -7.23 10.39
C VAL A 50 4.10 -7.24 8.88
N TRP A 51 3.55 -8.33 8.35
CA TRP A 51 3.09 -8.38 6.97
C TRP A 51 1.62 -8.00 6.91
N SER A 52 1.31 -6.88 6.25
CA SER A 52 -0.07 -6.42 6.06
C SER A 52 -0.90 -7.43 5.27
N HIS A 53 -0.31 -8.01 4.23
CA HIS A 53 -0.82 -9.13 3.46
C HIS A 53 0.34 -9.81 2.71
N TYR A 54 0.03 -10.86 1.94
CA TYR A 54 1.03 -11.80 1.42
C TYR A 54 1.64 -11.40 0.07
N HIS A 55 1.24 -10.27 -0.53
CA HIS A 55 1.77 -9.87 -1.83
C HIS A 55 3.28 -9.57 -1.77
N TRP A 56 3.94 -9.86 -2.89
CA TRP A 56 5.39 -9.80 -3.05
C TRP A 56 6.00 -8.42 -2.77
N ASP A 57 5.22 -7.36 -2.88
CA ASP A 57 5.59 -5.98 -2.63
C ASP A 57 5.38 -5.52 -1.17
N HIS A 58 4.97 -6.43 -0.28
CA HIS A 58 4.75 -6.16 1.15
C HIS A 58 5.60 -7.04 2.09
N VAL A 59 6.15 -8.15 1.60
CA VAL A 59 6.76 -9.19 2.45
C VAL A 59 8.30 -9.15 2.49
N GLY A 60 8.95 -8.55 1.50
CA GLY A 60 10.41 -8.38 1.44
C GLY A 60 11.20 -9.68 1.38
N ASN A 61 12.49 -9.59 1.71
CA ASN A 61 13.39 -10.75 1.84
C ASN A 61 13.64 -11.04 3.33
N ILE A 62 12.74 -11.82 3.96
CA ILE A 62 12.84 -12.12 5.39
C ILE A 62 14.10 -12.91 5.76
N GLN A 63 14.70 -13.62 4.80
CA GLN A 63 15.95 -14.35 5.01
C GLN A 63 17.15 -13.43 5.26
N ARG A 64 17.02 -12.11 5.02
CA ARG A 64 18.02 -11.10 5.41
C ARG A 64 17.97 -10.70 6.89
N PHE A 65 16.96 -11.17 7.63
CA PHE A 65 16.79 -10.95 9.07
C PHE A 65 17.18 -12.22 9.83
N PRO A 66 17.69 -12.11 11.08
CA PRO A 66 18.05 -13.30 11.88
C PRO A 66 16.81 -14.16 12.17
N LEU A 67 17.01 -15.45 12.47
CA LEU A 67 15.90 -16.37 12.80
C LEU A 67 15.10 -15.95 14.04
N SER A 68 15.67 -15.08 14.88
CA SER A 68 15.01 -14.50 16.05
C SER A 68 13.99 -13.41 15.71
N THR A 69 13.95 -12.93 14.46
CA THR A 69 12.92 -11.99 14.00
C THR A 69 11.63 -12.75 13.71
N ASP A 70 10.59 -12.44 14.46
CA ASP A 70 9.27 -13.03 14.32
C ASP A 70 8.53 -12.46 13.10
N ILE A 71 7.71 -13.29 12.46
CA ILE A 71 6.81 -12.85 11.38
C ILE A 71 5.40 -12.77 11.94
N VAL A 72 4.82 -11.57 11.97
CA VAL A 72 3.46 -11.31 12.44
C VAL A 72 2.53 -11.20 11.24
N VAL A 73 1.49 -12.03 11.21
CA VAL A 73 0.58 -12.20 10.07
C VAL A 73 -0.87 -12.28 10.53
N GLY A 74 -1.80 -11.96 9.61
CA GLY A 74 -3.24 -12.08 9.82
C GLY A 74 -3.74 -13.53 9.95
N SER A 75 -4.94 -13.67 10.53
CA SER A 75 -5.65 -14.95 10.70
C SER A 75 -5.76 -15.74 9.38
N GLY A 76 -5.53 -17.05 9.44
CA GLY A 76 -5.54 -17.98 8.32
C GLY A 76 -4.20 -18.15 7.61
N PHE A 77 -3.20 -17.30 7.88
CA PHE A 77 -1.94 -17.29 7.11
C PHE A 77 -1.22 -18.64 7.11
N LYS A 78 -0.97 -19.26 8.27
CA LYS A 78 -0.22 -20.52 8.34
C LYS A 78 -0.91 -21.62 7.53
N LYS A 79 -2.24 -21.71 7.65
CA LYS A 79 -3.03 -22.70 6.92
C LYS A 79 -2.93 -22.52 5.41
N SER A 80 -2.91 -21.28 4.93
CA SER A 80 -2.93 -20.96 3.50
C SER A 80 -1.54 -20.99 2.85
N PHE A 81 -0.49 -20.64 3.59
CA PHE A 81 0.82 -20.33 3.02
C PHE A 81 1.96 -21.22 3.51
N THR A 82 1.72 -22.13 4.45
CA THR A 82 2.72 -23.13 4.89
C THR A 82 2.29 -24.54 4.50
N PRO A 83 3.21 -25.40 4.00
CA PRO A 83 4.62 -25.14 3.74
C PRO A 83 4.86 -24.24 2.51
N GLY A 84 6.09 -23.74 2.39
CA GLY A 84 6.55 -22.91 1.27
C GLY A 84 7.07 -23.75 0.09
N TYR A 85 7.66 -23.07 -0.89
CA TYR A 85 8.41 -23.69 -1.99
C TYR A 85 9.80 -24.16 -1.49
N PRO A 86 10.29 -25.35 -1.87
CA PRO A 86 9.76 -26.24 -2.90
C PRO A 86 8.73 -27.27 -2.43
N THR A 87 8.43 -27.38 -1.13
CA THR A 87 7.47 -28.39 -0.62
C THR A 87 6.07 -28.21 -1.23
N ASN A 88 5.63 -26.97 -1.39
CA ASN A 88 4.43 -26.58 -2.12
C ASN A 88 4.82 -25.75 -3.35
N SER A 89 4.67 -26.33 -4.54
CA SER A 89 5.03 -25.67 -5.82
C SER A 89 4.16 -24.46 -6.15
N ALA A 90 2.98 -24.33 -5.53
CA ALA A 90 2.07 -23.20 -5.71
C ALA A 90 2.25 -22.12 -4.62
N SER A 91 3.18 -22.29 -3.68
CA SER A 91 3.35 -21.33 -2.59
C SER A 91 4.03 -20.04 -3.10
N PRO A 92 3.53 -18.85 -2.69
CA PRO A 92 4.19 -17.58 -2.95
C PRO A 92 5.38 -17.30 -2.01
N PHE A 93 5.69 -18.22 -1.09
CA PHE A 93 6.81 -18.12 -0.14
C PHE A 93 7.76 -19.31 -0.27
N TYR A 94 8.98 -19.17 0.25
CA TYR A 94 9.94 -20.28 0.38
C TYR A 94 9.78 -21.01 1.72
N ASP A 95 10.08 -22.31 1.77
CA ASP A 95 10.21 -23.04 3.04
C ASP A 95 11.24 -22.38 3.97
N ALA A 96 12.33 -21.88 3.39
CA ALA A 96 13.38 -21.15 4.08
C ALA A 96 12.92 -19.81 4.68
N ASP A 97 11.78 -19.26 4.24
CA ASP A 97 11.20 -18.06 4.86
C ASP A 97 10.62 -18.37 6.25
N PHE A 98 10.32 -19.64 6.53
CA PHE A 98 9.65 -20.10 7.75
C PHE A 98 10.54 -20.98 8.64
N GLU A 99 11.50 -21.70 8.06
CA GLU A 99 12.34 -22.66 8.78
C GLU A 99 13.08 -22.01 9.97
N GLY A 100 12.87 -22.57 11.17
CA GLY A 100 13.52 -22.11 12.39
C GLY A 100 13.05 -20.76 12.93
N ARG A 101 11.96 -20.18 12.37
CA ARG A 101 11.39 -18.90 12.78
C ARG A 101 10.04 -19.06 13.48
N THR A 102 9.69 -18.08 14.30
CA THR A 102 8.33 -17.96 14.83
C THR A 102 7.45 -17.22 13.83
N ILE A 103 6.33 -17.83 13.46
CA ILE A 103 5.24 -17.15 12.77
C ILE A 103 4.15 -16.89 13.82
N GLN A 104 3.90 -15.63 14.14
CA GLN A 104 2.83 -15.20 15.02
C GLN A 104 1.59 -14.86 14.19
N GLU A 105 0.57 -15.72 14.26
CA GLU A 105 -0.69 -15.50 13.57
C GLU A 105 -1.69 -14.85 14.52
N ILE A 106 -2.07 -13.60 14.23
CA ILE A 106 -3.01 -12.86 15.08
C ILE A 106 -4.44 -13.38 14.86
N SER A 107 -5.20 -13.46 15.94
CA SER A 107 -6.63 -13.79 15.92
C SER A 107 -7.42 -12.52 16.15
N PHE A 108 -8.49 -12.31 15.38
CA PHE A 108 -9.48 -11.25 15.63
C PHE A 108 -10.65 -11.71 16.52
N ALA A 109 -10.39 -12.69 17.39
CA ALA A 109 -11.33 -13.17 18.40
C ALA A 109 -10.75 -13.00 19.82
N GLY A 110 -11.63 -12.70 20.79
CA GLY A 110 -11.29 -12.57 22.21
C GLY A 110 -11.30 -11.13 22.74
N ASP A 111 -11.00 -10.98 24.02
CA ASP A 111 -11.17 -9.72 24.76
C ASP A 111 -10.13 -8.64 24.41
N GLN A 112 -9.05 -8.99 23.70
CA GLN A 112 -7.99 -8.07 23.29
C GLN A 112 -8.29 -7.34 21.98
N ILE A 113 -9.40 -7.68 21.31
CA ILE A 113 -9.75 -7.13 20.00
C ILE A 113 -10.47 -5.82 20.16
N LEU A 114 -9.91 -4.78 19.54
CA LEU A 114 -10.50 -3.47 19.47
C LEU A 114 -11.46 -3.42 18.29
N LYS A 115 -12.54 -2.67 18.44
CA LYS A 115 -13.34 -2.20 17.32
C LYS A 115 -13.18 -0.70 17.21
N ILE A 116 -12.51 -0.25 16.16
CA ILE A 116 -12.27 1.17 15.90
C ILE A 116 -13.05 1.51 14.62
N GLY A 117 -14.04 2.40 14.76
CA GLY A 117 -14.99 2.67 13.68
C GLY A 117 -15.68 1.37 13.20
N GLN A 118 -15.53 1.09 11.90
CA GLN A 118 -16.09 -0.11 11.26
C GLN A 118 -15.11 -1.30 11.22
N LEU A 119 -13.88 -1.12 11.69
CA LEU A 119 -12.80 -2.10 11.56
C LEU A 119 -12.49 -2.80 12.89
N GLN A 120 -12.11 -4.07 12.78
CA GLN A 120 -11.48 -4.80 13.88
C GLN A 120 -9.99 -4.49 13.88
N ALA A 121 -9.41 -4.29 15.06
CA ALA A 121 -8.01 -3.98 15.23
C ALA A 121 -7.40 -4.82 16.35
N PHE A 122 -6.13 -5.18 16.16
CA PHE A 122 -5.27 -5.80 17.16
C PHE A 122 -4.04 -4.91 17.31
N ASP A 123 -3.87 -4.31 18.49
CA ASP A 123 -2.76 -3.40 18.76
C ASP A 123 -1.54 -4.20 19.22
N TYR A 124 -0.71 -4.62 18.26
CA TYR A 124 0.47 -5.46 18.52
C TYR A 124 1.53 -4.76 19.39
N PHE A 125 1.78 -3.48 19.14
CA PHE A 125 2.82 -2.71 19.85
C PHE A 125 2.28 -1.94 21.07
N GLY A 126 0.95 -1.83 21.22
CA GLY A 126 0.34 -0.99 22.24
C GLY A 126 0.46 0.50 21.94
N ASP A 127 0.76 0.86 20.69
CA ASP A 127 1.06 2.23 20.25
C ASP A 127 -0.04 2.82 19.36
N GLN A 128 -1.14 2.09 19.15
CA GLN A 128 -2.31 2.48 18.37
C GLN A 128 -2.03 2.70 16.87
N SER A 129 -0.89 2.21 16.36
CA SER A 129 -0.66 2.14 14.92
C SER A 129 -1.50 1.03 14.28
N CYS A 130 -1.95 1.24 13.04
CA CYS A 130 -2.76 0.29 12.27
C CYS A 130 -2.17 0.10 10.87
N GLY A 131 -2.28 -1.11 10.31
CA GLY A 131 -1.68 -1.50 9.04
C GLY A 131 -2.62 -1.50 7.83
N ASP A 132 -2.02 -1.48 6.64
CA ASP A 132 -2.55 -1.27 5.28
C ASP A 132 -3.89 -1.95 4.92
N ILE A 133 -4.76 -1.21 4.21
CA ILE A 133 -6.13 -1.62 3.84
C ILE A 133 -6.41 -1.38 2.34
N SER A 134 -5.63 -0.55 1.64
CA SER A 134 -6.02 -0.07 0.31
C SER A 134 -4.82 0.13 -0.62
N HIS A 135 -5.04 -0.14 -1.92
CA HIS A 135 -4.00 -0.06 -2.95
C HIS A 135 -3.95 1.29 -3.67
N PHE A 136 -4.95 2.17 -3.58
CA PHE A 136 -4.91 3.44 -4.30
C PHE A 136 -5.88 4.46 -3.70
N PRO A 137 -5.50 5.74 -3.49
CA PRO A 137 -6.41 6.72 -2.87
C PRO A 137 -7.75 6.90 -3.59
N GLY A 138 -7.77 6.74 -4.91
CA GLY A 138 -9.00 6.82 -5.70
C GLY A 138 -10.02 5.70 -5.42
N THR A 139 -9.68 4.65 -4.66
CA THR A 139 -10.65 3.62 -4.24
C THR A 139 -11.42 4.02 -2.98
N TYR A 140 -10.92 4.99 -2.20
CA TYR A 140 -11.61 5.49 -1.00
C TYR A 140 -11.79 7.02 -0.98
N ARG A 141 -11.43 7.73 -2.06
CA ARG A 141 -11.67 9.17 -2.21
C ARG A 141 -12.26 9.49 -3.60
N PRO A 142 -13.22 10.43 -3.70
CA PRO A 142 -13.90 11.14 -2.60
C PRO A 142 -14.97 10.27 -1.91
N THR A 143 -15.49 10.74 -0.78
CA THR A 143 -16.62 10.09 -0.07
C THR A 143 -17.67 11.12 0.33
N ASN A 144 -18.81 10.67 0.89
CA ASN A 144 -19.77 11.59 1.52
C ASN A 144 -19.22 12.21 2.82
N HIS A 145 -18.21 11.59 3.45
CA HIS A 145 -17.56 12.13 4.66
C HIS A 145 -16.59 13.25 4.31
N VAL A 146 -15.86 13.11 3.20
CA VAL A 146 -15.01 14.16 2.63
C VAL A 146 -15.33 14.34 1.15
N PRO A 147 -16.34 15.17 0.83
CA PRO A 147 -16.65 15.46 -0.56
C PRO A 147 -15.53 16.28 -1.21
N MET A 148 -15.29 16.05 -2.50
CA MET A 148 -14.37 16.88 -3.28
C MET A 148 -14.85 18.33 -3.26
N PRO A 149 -14.01 19.32 -2.90
CA PRO A 149 -14.40 20.72 -2.86
C PRO A 149 -14.62 21.28 -4.27
N GLU A 150 -15.25 22.45 -4.41
CA GLU A 150 -15.46 23.07 -5.74
C GLU A 150 -14.14 23.52 -6.38
N THR A 151 -13.21 23.97 -5.54
CA THR A 151 -11.83 24.28 -5.91
C THR A 151 -10.92 23.43 -5.03
N ILE A 152 -9.99 22.70 -5.63
CA ILE A 152 -9.02 21.87 -4.90
C ILE A 152 -8.12 22.79 -4.05
N PRO A 153 -7.84 22.46 -2.77
CA PRO A 153 -7.03 23.30 -1.89
C PRO A 153 -5.65 23.57 -2.51
N SER A 154 -5.19 24.82 -2.39
CA SER A 154 -3.90 25.28 -2.94
C SER A 154 -2.68 24.55 -2.36
N GLU A 155 -2.85 23.98 -1.17
CA GLU A 155 -1.85 23.21 -0.45
C GLU A 155 -1.70 21.80 -1.02
N THR A 156 -2.70 21.27 -1.73
CA THR A 156 -2.58 19.99 -2.43
C THR A 156 -1.45 20.06 -3.44
N LYS A 157 -0.51 19.11 -3.35
CA LYS A 157 0.56 18.99 -4.34
C LYS A 157 -0.02 18.47 -5.66
N LEU A 158 -0.25 19.39 -6.60
CA LEU A 158 -0.70 19.08 -7.95
C LEU A 158 0.41 19.37 -8.96
N ASP A 159 0.44 18.57 -10.03
CA ASP A 159 1.37 18.75 -11.14
C ASP A 159 1.18 20.13 -11.81
N HIS A 160 2.26 20.70 -12.33
CA HIS A 160 2.24 21.99 -13.06
C HIS A 160 1.29 22.01 -14.27
N ARG A 161 0.92 20.85 -14.81
CA ARG A 161 -0.04 20.70 -15.91
C ARG A 161 -1.49 21.05 -15.50
N ILE A 162 -1.77 21.06 -14.20
CA ILE A 162 -3.10 21.34 -13.65
C ILE A 162 -3.17 22.84 -13.31
N PRO A 163 -4.17 23.58 -13.84
CA PRO A 163 -4.28 25.01 -13.60
C PRO A 163 -4.58 25.30 -12.12
N GLN A 164 -4.10 26.46 -11.66
CA GLN A 164 -4.36 26.99 -10.32
C GLN A 164 -5.03 28.38 -10.45
N PRO A 165 -6.17 28.64 -9.78
CA PRO A 165 -6.93 27.72 -8.92
C PRO A 165 -7.49 26.53 -9.71
N CYS A 166 -7.54 25.36 -9.08
CA CYS A 166 -7.93 24.10 -9.72
C CYS A 166 -9.42 23.80 -9.46
N PRO A 167 -10.33 24.02 -10.43
CA PRO A 167 -11.73 23.65 -10.24
C PRO A 167 -11.89 22.12 -10.32
N CYS A 168 -12.72 21.56 -9.44
CA CYS A 168 -12.94 20.11 -9.42
C CYS A 168 -13.58 19.55 -10.69
N THR A 169 -14.23 20.41 -11.48
CA THR A 169 -14.84 20.06 -12.77
C THR A 169 -13.87 19.43 -13.76
N LEU A 170 -12.57 19.70 -13.60
CA LEU A 170 -11.52 19.05 -14.38
C LEU A 170 -11.47 17.53 -14.19
N PHE A 171 -11.80 17.06 -12.99
CA PHE A 171 -11.73 15.63 -12.62
C PHE A 171 -13.12 15.00 -12.55
N THR A 172 -14.15 15.75 -12.13
CA THR A 172 -15.51 15.20 -12.10
C THR A 172 -16.04 14.84 -13.49
N ALA A 173 -15.49 15.44 -14.55
CA ALA A 173 -15.80 15.10 -15.94
C ALA A 173 -15.40 13.67 -16.34
N CYS A 174 -14.36 13.08 -15.72
CA CYS A 174 -13.90 11.72 -16.02
C CYS A 174 -14.36 10.67 -15.00
N HIS A 175 -15.22 11.04 -14.06
CA HIS A 175 -15.66 10.14 -13.00
C HIS A 175 -16.58 9.04 -13.56
N PRO A 176 -16.34 7.75 -13.26
CA PRO A 176 -17.04 6.64 -13.92
C PRO A 176 -18.53 6.55 -13.58
N ARG A 177 -18.95 7.11 -12.44
CA ARG A 177 -20.37 7.20 -12.03
C ARG A 177 -21.06 8.50 -12.43
N GLY A 178 -20.42 9.31 -13.29
CA GLY A 178 -20.93 10.59 -13.77
C GLY A 178 -20.78 11.76 -12.79
N PRO A 179 -21.00 13.00 -13.27
CA PRO A 179 -20.65 14.23 -12.55
C PRO A 179 -21.46 14.47 -11.25
N LEU A 180 -22.70 13.96 -11.18
CA LEU A 180 -23.56 14.11 -10.00
C LEU A 180 -23.06 13.33 -8.78
N LYS A 181 -22.32 12.24 -8.99
CA LYS A 181 -21.74 11.40 -7.93
C LYS A 181 -20.25 11.67 -7.72
N ALA A 182 -19.62 12.36 -8.67
CA ALA A 182 -18.18 12.49 -8.75
C ALA A 182 -17.50 13.17 -7.56
N ARG A 183 -18.24 13.97 -6.79
CA ARG A 183 -17.71 14.65 -5.61
C ARG A 183 -17.85 13.84 -4.33
N SER A 184 -18.57 12.73 -4.33
CA SER A 184 -18.91 12.03 -3.08
C SER A 184 -18.86 10.50 -3.14
N THR A 185 -18.35 9.95 -4.25
CA THR A 185 -18.07 8.52 -4.39
C THR A 185 -16.67 8.30 -4.94
N PRO A 186 -15.96 7.23 -4.56
CA PRO A 186 -14.62 6.97 -5.06
C PRO A 186 -14.57 6.72 -6.58
N TYR A 187 -13.43 6.96 -7.22
CA TYR A 187 -13.25 6.71 -8.64
C TYR A 187 -13.16 5.23 -9.00
N TYR A 188 -12.69 4.39 -8.07
CA TYR A 188 -12.41 2.99 -8.35
C TYR A 188 -13.09 2.07 -7.34
N ASP A 189 -13.46 0.88 -7.78
CA ASP A 189 -13.84 -0.26 -6.93
C ASP A 189 -12.73 -1.33 -7.03
N PRO A 190 -12.56 -2.19 -6.01
CA PRO A 190 -11.72 -3.38 -6.13
C PRO A 190 -12.07 -4.20 -7.38
N SER A 191 -11.06 -4.58 -8.15
CA SER A 191 -11.26 -5.31 -9.40
C SER A 191 -11.71 -6.74 -9.12
N THR A 192 -12.76 -7.17 -9.82
CA THR A 192 -13.27 -8.55 -9.83
C THR A 192 -12.71 -9.37 -11.00
N SER A 193 -11.75 -8.83 -11.75
CA SER A 193 -11.10 -9.53 -12.87
C SER A 193 -10.30 -10.73 -12.36
N GLU A 194 -10.16 -11.78 -13.17
CA GLU A 194 -9.26 -12.91 -12.87
C GLU A 194 -7.79 -12.48 -12.78
N GLU A 195 -7.43 -11.39 -13.45
CA GLU A 195 -6.08 -10.79 -13.40
C GLU A 195 -5.86 -9.91 -12.16
N SER A 196 -6.88 -9.75 -11.32
CA SER A 196 -6.83 -8.92 -10.12
C SER A 196 -5.78 -9.43 -9.10
N TRP A 197 -5.32 -8.50 -8.28
CA TRP A 197 -4.53 -8.76 -7.09
C TRP A 197 -5.42 -8.86 -5.84
N TYR A 198 -6.73 -8.58 -5.94
CA TYR A 198 -7.65 -8.84 -4.83
C TYR A 198 -8.03 -10.32 -4.79
N ASP A 199 -7.79 -10.98 -3.64
CA ASP A 199 -8.28 -12.34 -3.39
C ASP A 199 -9.81 -12.38 -3.28
N ASP A 200 -10.37 -11.46 -2.49
CA ASP A 200 -11.80 -11.25 -2.33
C ASP A 200 -12.11 -9.77 -2.51
N ALA A 201 -12.59 -9.42 -3.70
CA ALA A 201 -12.93 -8.04 -4.04
C ALA A 201 -14.10 -7.49 -3.20
N ALA A 202 -15.01 -8.35 -2.74
CA ALA A 202 -16.16 -7.93 -1.93
C ALA A 202 -15.72 -7.59 -0.50
N GLU A 203 -14.90 -8.45 0.11
CA GLU A 203 -14.34 -8.21 1.45
C GLU A 203 -13.36 -7.02 1.44
N ALA A 204 -12.54 -6.90 0.38
CA ALA A 204 -11.67 -5.74 0.20
C ALA A 204 -12.47 -4.44 0.13
N LYS A 205 -13.62 -4.45 -0.55
CA LYS A 205 -14.50 -3.27 -0.62
C LYS A 205 -15.04 -2.88 0.75
N ILE A 206 -15.50 -3.85 1.54
CA ILE A 206 -15.98 -3.61 2.91
C ILE A 206 -14.87 -2.96 3.76
N SER A 207 -13.65 -3.50 3.67
CA SER A 207 -12.49 -2.98 4.41
C SER A 207 -12.13 -1.55 4.00
N ILE A 208 -12.10 -1.28 2.70
CA ILE A 208 -11.82 0.06 2.14
C ILE A 208 -12.90 1.07 2.54
N GLU A 209 -14.18 0.69 2.50
CA GLU A 209 -15.30 1.55 2.92
C GLU A 209 -15.24 1.86 4.42
N GLY A 210 -14.82 0.91 5.25
CA GLY A 210 -14.59 1.11 6.68
C GLY A 210 -13.52 2.17 6.99
N MET A 211 -12.67 2.51 6.02
CA MET A 211 -11.60 3.50 6.16
C MET A 211 -12.09 4.95 5.98
N ALA A 212 -13.30 5.16 5.43
CA ALA A 212 -13.79 6.49 5.06
C ALA A 212 -13.90 7.47 6.25
N GLU A 213 -14.29 7.00 7.42
CA GLU A 213 -14.41 7.82 8.63
C GLU A 213 -13.02 8.25 9.15
N PHE A 214 -12.05 7.33 9.12
CA PHE A 214 -10.66 7.62 9.48
C PHE A 214 -10.02 8.63 8.53
N ASP A 215 -10.25 8.48 7.23
CA ASP A 215 -9.75 9.43 6.25
C ASP A 215 -10.38 10.82 6.42
N ALA A 216 -11.58 10.91 6.98
CA ALA A 216 -12.27 12.16 7.28
C ALA A 216 -11.77 12.86 8.56
N ASP A 217 -11.26 12.12 9.54
CA ASP A 217 -10.86 12.69 10.84
C ASP A 217 -9.56 13.50 10.71
N GLU A 218 -9.58 14.80 11.04
CA GLU A 218 -8.40 15.67 11.00
C GLU A 218 -7.24 15.25 11.91
N ASN A 219 -7.46 14.32 12.84
CA ASN A 219 -6.47 13.75 13.75
C ASN A 219 -5.90 12.41 13.27
N VAL A 220 -6.36 11.90 12.12
CA VAL A 220 -5.88 10.65 11.51
C VAL A 220 -5.25 10.93 10.17
N PHE A 221 -4.01 10.46 9.97
CA PHE A 221 -3.33 10.51 8.68
C PHE A 221 -3.29 9.12 8.06
N VAL A 222 -4.08 8.92 7.02
CA VAL A 222 -4.10 7.69 6.22
C VAL A 222 -2.94 7.73 5.23
N ALA A 223 -2.00 6.81 5.40
CA ALA A 223 -0.83 6.61 4.54
C ALA A 223 -0.78 5.15 4.07
N ILE A 224 -1.08 4.91 2.80
CA ILE A 224 -1.07 3.57 2.20
C ILE A 224 0.17 3.37 1.32
N ALA A 225 0.67 2.13 1.21
CA ALA A 225 1.96 1.84 0.58
C ALA A 225 2.06 2.28 -0.88
N HIS A 226 0.92 2.30 -1.57
CA HIS A 226 0.77 2.61 -3.00
C HIS A 226 0.26 4.04 -3.27
N ASP A 227 0.24 4.94 -2.27
CA ASP A 227 -0.07 6.35 -2.50
C ASP A 227 1.19 7.11 -2.96
N PRO A 228 1.27 7.53 -4.25
CA PRO A 228 2.44 8.24 -4.77
C PRO A 228 2.66 9.58 -4.06
N ALA A 229 1.61 10.18 -3.48
CA ALA A 229 1.70 11.43 -2.76
C ALA A 229 2.68 11.36 -1.58
N LEU A 230 2.81 10.20 -0.94
CA LEU A 230 3.69 10.03 0.21
C LEU A 230 5.16 10.24 -0.16
N GLN A 231 5.56 9.89 -1.37
CA GLN A 231 6.94 10.12 -1.84
C GLN A 231 7.23 11.61 -2.05
N GLU A 232 6.22 12.41 -2.40
CA GLU A 232 6.36 13.84 -2.67
C GLU A 232 6.17 14.72 -1.42
N VAL A 233 5.32 14.27 -0.49
CA VAL A 233 4.88 15.06 0.67
C VAL A 233 5.63 14.67 1.94
N CYS A 234 5.87 13.37 2.15
CA CYS A 234 6.49 12.88 3.37
C CYS A 234 8.01 12.84 3.22
N GLU A 235 8.67 13.32 4.27
CA GLU A 235 10.09 13.04 4.45
C GLU A 235 10.28 11.54 4.74
N GLN A 236 11.22 10.91 4.05
CA GLN A 236 11.39 9.47 4.06
C GLN A 236 12.42 9.02 5.10
N PHE A 237 12.29 7.79 5.58
CA PHE A 237 13.36 7.10 6.31
C PHE A 237 14.65 7.11 5.47
N PRO A 238 15.83 7.36 6.06
CA PRO A 238 16.11 7.42 7.50
C PRO A 238 16.10 8.79 8.14
N HIS A 239 15.77 9.84 7.38
CA HIS A 239 16.02 11.22 7.82
C HIS A 239 14.85 11.84 8.59
N ALA A 240 13.73 11.14 8.71
CA ALA A 240 12.52 11.67 9.33
C ALA A 240 11.65 10.60 9.98
N THR A 241 10.74 11.07 10.84
CA THR A 241 9.64 10.29 11.40
C THR A 241 8.30 10.88 10.91
N MET A 242 7.23 10.09 11.02
CA MET A 242 5.89 10.56 10.65
C MET A 242 5.19 11.37 11.75
N ASN A 243 5.75 11.47 12.96
CA ASN A 243 5.08 12.04 14.14
C ASN A 243 4.61 13.49 13.99
N GLN A 244 5.21 14.27 13.08
CA GLN A 244 4.89 15.68 12.85
C GLN A 244 4.01 15.91 11.62
N TRP A 245 3.37 14.86 11.09
CA TRP A 245 2.54 14.94 9.88
C TRP A 245 1.47 16.05 9.95
N LYS A 246 0.87 16.29 11.14
CA LYS A 246 -0.22 17.27 11.31
C LYS A 246 0.29 18.71 11.21
N SER A 247 1.39 19.04 11.91
CA SER A 247 2.00 20.37 11.84
C SER A 247 2.65 20.66 10.49
N LYS A 248 3.17 19.63 9.81
CA LYS A 248 3.66 19.71 8.44
C LYS A 248 2.54 19.69 7.38
N GLN A 249 1.28 19.58 7.80
CA GLN A 249 0.10 19.56 6.94
C GLN A 249 0.15 18.47 5.86
N TRP A 250 0.82 17.34 6.12
CA TRP A 250 0.99 16.27 5.12
C TRP A 250 -0.35 15.72 4.63
N LYS A 251 -1.33 15.55 5.54
CA LYS A 251 -2.70 15.17 5.17
C LYS A 251 -3.30 16.12 4.14
N LEU A 252 -3.23 17.44 4.37
CA LEU A 252 -3.81 18.43 3.45
C LEU A 252 -3.09 18.44 2.09
N GLN A 253 -1.77 18.28 2.10
CA GLN A 253 -0.95 18.26 0.90
C GLN A 253 -1.17 17.01 0.03
N SER A 254 -1.41 15.85 0.64
CA SER A 254 -1.57 14.57 -0.07
C SER A 254 -3.01 14.18 -0.38
N HIS A 255 -4.02 14.67 0.35
CA HIS A 255 -5.39 14.15 0.29
C HIS A 255 -5.96 14.05 -1.14
N TRP A 256 -5.80 15.10 -1.95
CA TRP A 256 -6.25 15.16 -3.34
C TRP A 256 -5.12 14.97 -4.37
N ASN A 257 -3.91 14.57 -3.96
CA ASN A 257 -2.78 14.41 -4.89
C ASN A 257 -3.02 13.30 -5.93
N PHE A 258 -3.81 12.27 -5.61
CA PHE A 258 -4.18 11.21 -6.56
C PHE A 258 -4.87 11.71 -7.83
N LEU A 259 -5.41 12.95 -7.83
CA LEU A 259 -5.95 13.59 -9.03
C LEU A 259 -4.89 13.76 -10.13
N ASN A 260 -3.61 13.80 -9.77
CA ASN A 260 -2.51 13.80 -10.74
C ASN A 260 -2.44 12.50 -11.56
N GLU A 261 -3.00 11.40 -11.05
CA GLU A 261 -3.06 10.11 -11.74
C GLU A 261 -4.28 10.01 -12.68
N LEU A 262 -5.23 10.94 -12.58
CA LEU A 262 -6.43 10.96 -13.41
C LEU A 262 -6.20 11.61 -14.78
N PRO A 263 -6.95 11.17 -15.82
CA PRO A 263 -6.90 11.80 -17.12
C PRO A 263 -7.42 13.24 -17.06
N LEU A 264 -6.83 14.11 -17.88
CA LEU A 264 -7.20 15.52 -17.98
C LEU A 264 -7.25 15.96 -19.44
N GLY A 265 -8.39 16.50 -19.89
CA GLY A 265 -8.52 17.01 -21.27
C GLY A 265 -8.31 15.94 -22.35
N GLY A 266 -8.68 14.69 -22.08
CA GLY A 266 -8.48 13.56 -23.00
C GLY A 266 -7.05 13.00 -23.03
N GLN A 267 -6.12 13.58 -22.27
CA GLN A 267 -4.79 13.02 -22.06
C GLN A 267 -4.78 12.11 -20.81
N PRO A 268 -3.96 11.06 -20.79
CA PRO A 268 -3.79 10.23 -19.60
C PRO A 268 -3.26 11.05 -18.41
N GLY A 269 -3.31 10.45 -17.22
CA GLY A 269 -2.68 10.99 -16.02
C GLY A 269 -1.15 10.98 -16.09
N ARG A 270 -0.48 10.91 -14.94
CA ARG A 270 0.98 10.81 -14.88
C ARG A 270 1.51 9.59 -15.67
N PRO A 271 2.71 9.72 -16.27
CA PRO A 271 3.38 8.56 -16.83
C PRO A 271 3.75 7.57 -15.72
N LYS A 272 3.96 6.32 -16.10
CA LYS A 272 4.48 5.30 -15.19
C LYS A 272 5.81 5.75 -14.58
N LEU A 273 5.98 5.57 -13.27
CA LEU A 273 7.24 5.87 -12.57
C LEU A 273 8.41 5.01 -13.09
N VAL A 274 8.10 3.77 -13.49
CA VAL A 274 9.04 2.83 -14.07
C VAL A 274 8.41 2.23 -15.33
N ASP A 275 9.15 2.25 -16.43
CA ASP A 275 8.77 1.56 -17.67
C ASP A 275 9.62 0.30 -17.86
N GLY A 276 8.98 -0.86 -17.78
CA GLY A 276 9.64 -2.15 -17.87
C GLY A 276 10.20 -2.67 -16.55
N ARG A 277 10.66 -3.92 -16.56
CA ARG A 277 11.21 -4.60 -15.39
C ARG A 277 12.72 -4.49 -15.39
N PHE A 278 13.34 -4.35 -14.24
CA PHE A 278 14.79 -4.19 -14.11
C PHE A 278 15.39 -5.31 -13.26
N ARG A 279 16.49 -5.90 -13.74
CA ARG A 279 17.36 -6.82 -12.98
C ARG A 279 18.74 -6.21 -12.88
N ASP A 280 19.21 -5.97 -11.67
CA ASP A 280 20.51 -5.33 -11.38
C ASP A 280 20.76 -4.04 -12.19
N GLY A 281 19.72 -3.21 -12.31
CA GLY A 281 19.77 -1.94 -13.05
C GLY A 281 19.65 -2.08 -14.58
N VAL A 282 19.54 -3.29 -15.11
CA VAL A 282 19.36 -3.57 -16.54
C VAL A 282 17.89 -3.88 -16.83
N ARG A 283 17.31 -3.22 -17.83
CA ARG A 283 15.92 -3.51 -18.26
C ARG A 283 15.84 -4.92 -18.87
N VAL A 284 14.85 -5.70 -18.45
CA VAL A 284 14.55 -7.05 -18.93
C VAL A 284 13.10 -7.15 -19.41
N GLY A 285 12.90 -7.87 -20.52
CA GLY A 285 11.60 -7.99 -21.19
C GLY A 285 11.29 -6.75 -22.01
#